data_AF-A0A367K6S6-F1
#
_entry.id   AF-A0A367K6S6-F1
#
_cell.length_a   1.000
_cell.length_b   1.000
_cell.length_c   1.000
_cell.angle_alpha   90.00
_cell.angle_beta   90.00
_cell.angle_gamma   90.00
#
_symmetry.space_group_name_H-M   'P 1'
#
loop_
_entity.id
_entity.type
_entity.pdbx_description
1 polymer ?
#
loop_
_entity_poly.entity_id
_entity_poly.type
_entity_poly.pdbx_seq_one_letter_code
_entity_poly.pdbx_strand_id
1 'polypeptide(L)'
;MEEEEHELTRIEKIEHEHKLVQRKFHKRNEPEKGGYATLSDYWKEFGHVVQHTMHLKSSSSIQLLLNLTGEFHDVCDAYERDAEIYEYKECFDALDFAWQTVIEDHQPISQTDKVRILNVLRDGQDRASLFGLNQVYHHATEMLDGD
;
A
#
# COMPACT_ATOMS: atom_id res chain seq x y z
N MET A 1 13.54 23.58 -7.79
CA MET A 1 13.03 24.54 -6.78
C MET A 1 11.51 24.56 -6.70
N GLU A 2 10.76 25.12 -7.66
CA GLU A 2 9.29 25.15 -7.56
C GLU A 2 8.64 23.75 -7.61
N GLU A 3 9.12 22.87 -8.49
CA GLU A 3 8.60 21.48 -8.59
C GLU A 3 8.92 20.63 -7.35
N GLU A 4 10.11 20.81 -6.76
CA GLU A 4 10.53 20.12 -5.53
C GLU A 4 9.72 20.60 -4.32
N GLU A 5 9.46 21.91 -4.20
CA GLU A 5 8.64 22.48 -3.11
C GLU A 5 7.17 22.04 -3.23
N HIS A 6 6.65 21.99 -4.46
CA HIS A 6 5.32 21.46 -4.72
C HIS A 6 5.22 19.97 -4.40
N GLU A 7 6.26 19.20 -4.70
CA GLU A 7 6.30 17.77 -4.36
C GLU A 7 6.42 17.51 -2.86
N LEU A 8 7.24 18.27 -2.14
CA LEU A 8 7.32 18.21 -0.67
C LEU A 8 5.94 18.51 -0.04
N THR A 9 5.24 19.53 -0.54
CA THR A 9 3.88 19.86 -0.09
C THR A 9 2.91 18.70 -0.34
N ARG A 10 3.04 18.00 -1.48
CA ARG A 10 2.22 16.81 -1.77
C ARG A 10 2.54 15.66 -0.81
N ILE A 11 3.82 15.43 -0.51
CA ILE A 11 4.26 14.41 0.45
C ILE A 11 3.68 14.71 1.83
N GLU A 12 3.82 15.93 2.33
CA GLU A 12 3.27 16.34 3.63
C GLU A 12 1.76 16.14 3.71
N LYS A 13 1.04 16.43 2.61
CA LYS A 13 -0.41 16.19 2.51
C LYS A 13 -0.74 14.70 2.58
N ILE A 14 -0.02 13.86 1.84
CA ILE A 14 -0.19 12.40 1.85
C ILE A 14 0.06 11.85 3.27
N GLU A 15 1.16 12.26 3.91
CA GLU A 15 1.47 11.84 5.28
C GLU A 15 0.41 12.30 6.29
N HIS A 16 -0.17 13.49 6.08
CA HIS A 16 -1.26 13.97 6.92
C HIS A 16 -2.53 13.11 6.75
N GLU A 17 -2.95 12.85 5.51
CA GLU A 17 -4.08 11.97 5.18
C GLU A 17 -3.87 10.58 5.77
N HIS A 18 -2.67 10.02 5.58
CA HIS A 18 -2.26 8.74 6.13
C HIS A 18 -2.37 8.68 7.67
N LYS A 19 -1.87 9.70 8.38
CA LYS A 19 -2.01 9.79 9.85
C LYS A 19 -3.47 9.82 10.30
N LEU A 20 -4.36 10.45 9.53
CA LEU A 20 -5.80 10.47 9.85
C LEU A 20 -6.42 9.08 9.65
N VAL A 21 -6.08 8.38 8.57
CA VAL A 21 -6.51 7.00 8.33
C VAL A 21 -6.05 6.10 9.47
N GLN A 22 -4.78 6.19 9.85
CA GLN A 22 -4.24 5.39 10.95
C GLN A 22 -4.99 5.67 12.27
N ARG A 23 -5.27 6.93 12.61
CA ARG A 23 -6.04 7.27 13.83
C ARG A 23 -7.45 6.65 13.84
N LYS A 24 -8.12 6.55 12.70
CA LYS A 24 -9.43 5.90 12.57
C LYS A 24 -9.30 4.38 12.66
N PHE A 25 -8.29 3.79 12.03
CA PHE A 25 -8.01 2.36 12.10
C PHE A 25 -7.76 1.87 13.53
N HIS A 26 -7.04 2.64 14.35
CA HIS A 26 -6.85 2.32 15.78
C HIS A 26 -8.16 2.26 16.58
N LYS A 27 -9.25 2.82 16.04
CA LYS A 27 -10.59 2.79 16.62
C LYS A 27 -11.51 1.77 15.95
N ARG A 28 -11.00 0.83 15.13
CA ARG A 28 -11.84 -0.15 14.39
C ARG A 28 -12.82 -0.94 15.27
N ASN A 29 -12.43 -1.21 16.53
CA ASN A 29 -13.29 -1.90 17.50
C ASN A 29 -14.36 -0.99 18.14
N GLU A 30 -14.38 0.30 17.78
CA GLU A 30 -15.33 1.32 18.22
C GLU A 30 -15.88 2.10 17.01
N PRO A 31 -16.57 1.45 16.03
CA PRO A 31 -17.07 2.13 14.83
C PRO A 31 -17.97 3.33 15.13
N GLU A 32 -18.72 3.28 16.24
CA GLU A 32 -19.56 4.37 16.74
C GLU A 32 -18.78 5.63 17.11
N LYS A 33 -17.46 5.52 17.31
CA LYS A 33 -16.53 6.64 17.57
C LYS A 33 -15.73 7.05 16.32
N GLY A 34 -16.18 6.62 15.14
CA GLY A 34 -15.60 6.96 13.85
C GLY A 34 -14.46 6.03 13.42
N GLY A 35 -14.39 4.82 13.97
CA GLY A 35 -13.53 3.75 13.46
C GLY A 35 -14.09 3.11 12.19
N TYR A 36 -13.24 2.38 11.47
CA TYR A 36 -13.66 1.61 10.30
C TYR A 36 -14.29 0.29 10.75
N ALA A 37 -15.54 0.04 10.34
CA ALA A 37 -16.25 -1.18 10.68
C ALA A 37 -15.82 -2.38 9.84
N THR A 38 -15.35 -2.13 8.61
CA THR A 38 -15.00 -3.15 7.62
C THR A 38 -13.67 -2.81 6.95
N LEU A 39 -13.04 -3.81 6.33
CA LEU A 39 -11.87 -3.61 5.48
C LEU A 39 -12.17 -2.65 4.33
N SER A 40 -13.34 -2.79 3.68
CA SER A 40 -13.77 -1.88 2.61
C SER A 40 -13.83 -0.42 3.08
N ASP A 41 -14.34 -0.14 4.29
CA ASP A 41 -14.40 1.23 4.80
C ASP A 41 -13.03 1.83 5.06
N TYR A 42 -12.10 1.02 5.58
CA TYR A 42 -10.69 1.41 5.70
C TYR A 42 -10.09 1.68 4.32
N TRP A 43 -10.28 0.76 3.37
CA TRP A 43 -9.68 0.82 2.05
C TRP A 43 -10.14 2.02 1.24
N LYS A 44 -11.39 2.48 1.40
CA LYS A 44 -11.87 3.71 0.73
C LYS A 44 -10.97 4.91 1.01
N GLU A 45 -10.51 5.09 2.25
CA GLU A 45 -9.62 6.21 2.58
C GLU A 45 -8.14 5.86 2.36
N PHE A 46 -7.73 4.66 2.76
CA PHE A 46 -6.34 4.22 2.59
C PHE A 46 -5.92 4.08 1.12
N GLY A 47 -6.80 3.55 0.28
CA GLY A 47 -6.58 3.42 -1.16
C GLY A 47 -6.35 4.77 -1.85
N HIS A 48 -6.97 5.85 -1.37
CA HIS A 48 -6.66 7.20 -1.86
C HIS A 48 -5.23 7.64 -1.49
N VAL A 49 -4.74 7.29 -0.31
CA VAL A 49 -3.36 7.56 0.11
C VAL A 49 -2.38 6.81 -0.80
N VAL A 50 -2.65 5.52 -1.07
CA VAL A 50 -1.86 4.70 -2.01
C VAL A 50 -1.87 5.32 -3.41
N GLN A 51 -3.04 5.68 -3.92
CA GLN A 51 -3.21 6.31 -5.23
C GLN A 51 -2.46 7.65 -5.36
N HIS A 52 -2.49 8.49 -4.32
CA HIS A 52 -1.72 9.73 -4.34
C HIS A 52 -0.21 9.47 -4.28
N THR A 53 0.21 8.45 -3.51
CA THR A 53 1.62 8.06 -3.34
C THR A 53 2.23 7.54 -4.64
N MET A 54 1.53 6.68 -5.38
CA MET A 54 2.06 6.10 -6.63
C MET A 54 2.28 7.14 -7.75
N HIS A 55 1.72 8.35 -7.61
CA HIS A 55 1.86 9.45 -8.55
C HIS A 55 2.85 10.54 -8.07
N LEU A 56 3.64 10.26 -7.05
CA LEU A 56 4.82 11.06 -6.70
C LEU A 56 5.96 10.74 -7.68
N LYS A 57 6.75 11.76 -8.04
CA LYS A 57 7.81 11.66 -9.05
C LYS A 57 9.20 11.48 -8.45
N SER A 58 9.35 11.84 -7.18
CA SER A 58 10.52 11.57 -6.37
C SER A 58 10.57 10.11 -5.93
N SER A 59 11.80 9.66 -5.65
CA SER A 59 12.08 8.34 -5.06
C SER A 59 11.44 8.14 -3.67
N SER A 60 10.91 9.21 -3.05
CA SER A 60 10.07 9.12 -1.86
C SER A 60 8.83 8.26 -2.07
N SER A 61 8.32 8.15 -3.31
CA SER A 61 7.20 7.28 -3.69
C SER A 61 7.44 5.82 -3.29
N ILE A 62 8.65 5.29 -3.57
CA ILE A 62 9.06 3.92 -3.21
C ILE A 62 9.04 3.76 -1.70
N GLN A 63 9.66 4.66 -0.96
CA GLN A 63 9.75 4.57 0.50
C GLN A 63 8.37 4.65 1.18
N LEU A 64 7.51 5.55 0.71
CA LEU A 64 6.15 5.68 1.21
C LEU A 64 5.32 4.44 0.88
N LEU A 65 5.40 3.94 -0.36
CA LEU A 65 4.63 2.77 -0.76
C LEU A 65 5.11 1.49 -0.04
N LEU A 66 6.41 1.36 0.26
CA LEU A 66 6.94 0.29 1.13
C LEU A 66 6.26 0.32 2.51
N ASN A 67 6.18 1.50 3.12
CA ASN A 67 5.56 1.66 4.45
C ASN A 67 4.06 1.35 4.39
N LEU A 68 3.35 1.93 3.43
CA LEU A 68 1.91 1.69 3.25
C LEU A 68 1.60 0.22 3.00
N THR A 69 2.40 -0.46 2.18
CA THR A 69 2.20 -1.88 1.88
C THR A 69 2.40 -2.74 3.13
N GLY A 70 3.47 -2.50 3.89
CA GLY A 70 3.70 -3.20 5.16
C GLY A 70 2.59 -2.95 6.19
N GLU A 71 2.10 -1.71 6.30
CA GLU A 71 0.98 -1.41 7.20
C GLU A 71 -0.33 -2.05 6.76
N PHE A 72 -0.62 -2.10 5.45
CA PHE A 72 -1.78 -2.79 4.94
C PHE A 72 -1.75 -4.29 5.30
N HIS A 73 -0.54 -4.87 5.34
CA HIS A 73 -0.39 -6.24 5.80
C HIS A 73 -0.74 -6.43 7.27
N ASP A 74 -0.32 -5.50 8.14
CA ASP A 74 -0.74 -5.50 9.56
C ASP A 74 -2.26 -5.28 9.70
N VAL A 75 -2.87 -4.52 8.79
CA VAL A 75 -4.33 -4.35 8.72
C VAL A 75 -5.02 -5.66 8.30
N CYS A 76 -4.40 -6.45 7.42
CA CYS A 76 -4.94 -7.76 7.07
C CYS A 76 -5.01 -8.67 8.29
N ASP A 77 -3.96 -8.69 9.10
CA ASP A 77 -3.89 -9.42 10.37
C ASP A 77 -4.89 -8.88 11.41
N ALA A 78 -5.33 -7.63 11.28
CA ALA A 78 -6.23 -6.99 12.23
C ALA A 78 -7.72 -7.24 11.95
N TYR A 79 -8.09 -7.49 10.68
CA TYR A 79 -9.44 -7.87 10.26
C TYR A 79 -9.61 -9.39 10.11
N GLU A 80 -8.52 -10.14 9.86
CA GLU A 80 -8.49 -11.60 9.72
C GLU A 80 -9.66 -12.22 8.93
N ARG A 81 -10.70 -12.72 9.63
CA ARG A 81 -11.86 -13.41 9.06
C ARG A 81 -13.12 -12.54 9.03
N ASP A 82 -13.03 -11.31 9.54
CA ASP A 82 -14.14 -10.35 9.55
C ASP A 82 -14.35 -9.71 8.17
N ALA A 83 -13.37 -9.84 7.27
CA ALA A 83 -13.45 -9.40 5.88
C ALA A 83 -13.59 -10.60 4.93
N GLU A 84 -14.30 -10.38 3.83
CA GLU A 84 -14.51 -11.38 2.80
C GLU A 84 -13.26 -11.49 1.89
N ILE A 85 -12.99 -12.69 1.36
CA ILE A 85 -11.79 -12.94 0.53
C ILE A 85 -11.72 -11.98 -0.66
N TYR A 86 -12.87 -11.62 -1.25
CA TYR A 86 -12.90 -10.69 -2.38
C TYR A 86 -12.43 -9.28 -2.00
N GLU A 87 -12.68 -8.82 -0.76
CA GLU A 87 -12.24 -7.49 -0.30
C GLU A 87 -10.72 -7.44 -0.20
N TYR A 88 -10.11 -8.49 0.34
CA TYR A 88 -8.65 -8.63 0.33
C TYR A 88 -8.09 -8.61 -1.08
N LYS A 89 -8.71 -9.38 -1.99
CA LYS A 89 -8.26 -9.46 -3.38
C LYS A 89 -8.24 -8.07 -4.04
N GLU A 90 -9.31 -7.29 -3.89
CA GLU A 90 -9.39 -5.93 -4.45
C GLU A 90 -8.27 -5.01 -3.92
N CYS A 91 -7.97 -5.10 -2.63
CA CYS A 91 -6.90 -4.31 -2.02
C CYS A 91 -5.51 -4.73 -2.53
N PHE A 92 -5.25 -6.05 -2.59
CA PHE A 92 -3.99 -6.60 -3.11
C PHE A 92 -3.77 -6.26 -4.59
N ASP A 93 -4.81 -6.39 -5.42
CA ASP A 93 -4.76 -6.02 -6.85
C ASP A 93 -4.44 -4.53 -7.03
N ALA A 94 -5.04 -3.67 -6.22
CA ALA A 94 -4.79 -2.23 -6.28
C ALA A 94 -3.36 -1.85 -5.84
N LEU A 95 -2.81 -2.52 -4.82
CA LEU A 95 -1.41 -2.34 -4.44
C LEU A 95 -0.45 -2.90 -5.49
N ASP A 96 -0.78 -4.04 -6.13
CA ASP A 96 0.01 -4.56 -7.26
C ASP A 96 0.08 -3.53 -8.39
N PHE A 97 -1.05 -2.92 -8.74
CA PHE A 97 -1.07 -1.84 -9.74
C PHE A 97 -0.27 -0.60 -9.31
N ALA A 98 -0.36 -0.21 -8.04
CA ALA A 98 0.42 0.91 -7.51
C ALA A 98 1.93 0.63 -7.59
N TRP A 99 2.35 -0.59 -7.25
CA TRP A 99 3.74 -1.01 -7.36
C TRP A 99 4.22 -1.06 -8.81
N GLN A 100 3.44 -1.63 -9.73
CA GLN A 100 3.76 -1.60 -11.17
C GLN A 100 4.03 -0.16 -11.64
N THR A 101 3.12 0.76 -11.32
CA THR A 101 3.23 2.18 -11.69
C THR A 101 4.51 2.81 -11.14
N VAL A 102 4.81 2.61 -9.85
CA VAL A 102 6.02 3.16 -9.23
C VAL A 102 7.29 2.53 -9.83
N ILE A 103 7.28 1.23 -10.09
CA ILE A 103 8.42 0.50 -10.64
C ILE A 103 8.73 0.97 -12.06
N GLU A 104 7.69 1.16 -12.89
CA GLU A 104 7.80 1.71 -14.25
C GLU A 104 8.39 3.12 -14.25
N ASP A 105 7.86 4.02 -13.41
CA ASP A 105 8.26 5.42 -13.36
C ASP A 105 9.70 5.63 -12.85
N HIS A 106 10.29 4.66 -12.14
CA HIS A 106 11.59 4.78 -11.48
C HIS A 106 12.68 3.86 -12.05
N GLN A 107 12.55 3.41 -13.30
CA GLN A 107 13.61 2.65 -13.96
C GLN A 107 14.83 3.54 -14.30
N PRO A 108 16.08 3.05 -14.10
CA PRO A 108 16.43 1.79 -13.47
C PRO A 108 16.30 1.85 -11.94
N ILE A 109 15.73 0.81 -11.34
CA ILE A 109 15.61 0.70 -9.88
C ILE A 109 16.94 0.26 -9.27
N SER A 110 17.28 0.85 -8.12
CA SER A 110 18.48 0.45 -7.37
C SER A 110 18.37 -1.00 -6.88
N GLN A 111 19.48 -1.73 -6.82
CA GLN A 111 19.47 -3.11 -6.30
C GLN A 111 18.95 -3.19 -4.86
N THR A 112 19.25 -2.17 -4.05
CA THR A 112 18.72 -2.06 -2.68
C THR A 112 17.21 -1.96 -2.68
N ASP A 113 16.62 -1.09 -3.51
CA ASP A 113 15.17 -0.92 -3.56
C ASP A 113 14.48 -2.13 -4.18
N LYS A 114 15.07 -2.75 -5.22
CA LYS A 114 14.58 -4.03 -5.78
C LYS A 114 14.42 -5.10 -4.70
N VAL A 115 15.45 -5.30 -3.87
CA VAL A 115 15.39 -6.26 -2.76
C VAL A 115 14.32 -5.89 -1.73
N ARG A 116 14.22 -4.60 -1.36
CA ARG A 116 13.24 -4.14 -0.36
C ARG A 116 11.81 -4.31 -0.84
N ILE A 117 11.54 -3.97 -2.11
CA ILE A 117 10.22 -4.14 -2.72
C ILE A 117 9.88 -5.63 -2.78
N LEU A 118 10.77 -6.47 -3.31
CA LEU A 118 10.53 -7.92 -3.38
C LEU A 118 10.25 -8.54 -2.00
N ASN A 119 10.96 -8.11 -0.95
CA ASN A 119 10.71 -8.60 0.39
C ASN A 119 9.30 -8.24 0.88
N VAL A 120 8.88 -6.97 0.77
CA VAL A 120 7.53 -6.59 1.24
C VAL A 120 6.43 -7.28 0.41
N LEU A 121 6.62 -7.44 -0.91
CA LEU A 121 5.64 -8.14 -1.75
C LEU A 121 5.53 -9.63 -1.38
N ARG A 122 6.65 -10.29 -1.06
CA ARG A 122 6.66 -11.68 -0.59
C ARG A 122 5.99 -11.84 0.77
N ASP A 123 6.26 -10.94 1.72
CA ASP A 123 5.58 -10.94 3.02
C ASP A 123 4.06 -10.81 2.85
N GLY A 124 3.63 -9.98 1.91
CA GLY A 124 2.23 -9.83 1.57
C GLY A 124 1.63 -11.06 0.88
N GLN A 125 2.38 -11.75 0.02
CA GLN A 125 1.96 -13.01 -0.58
C GLN A 125 1.79 -14.11 0.47
N ASP A 126 2.71 -14.21 1.44
CA ASP A 126 2.61 -15.16 2.54
C ASP A 126 1.36 -14.91 3.38
N ARG A 127 1.05 -13.65 3.70
CA ARG A 127 -0.17 -13.26 4.40
C ARG A 127 -1.43 -13.51 3.59
N ALA A 128 -1.44 -13.13 2.31
CA ALA A 128 -2.58 -13.36 1.40
C ALA A 128 -2.95 -14.85 1.31
N SER A 129 -1.96 -15.74 1.36
CA SER A 129 -2.16 -17.19 1.34
C SER A 129 -2.98 -17.70 2.53
N LEU A 130 -2.89 -17.05 3.70
CA LEU A 130 -3.67 -17.40 4.89
C LEU A 130 -5.17 -17.22 4.68
N PHE A 131 -5.55 -16.34 3.74
CA PHE A 131 -6.93 -16.06 3.33
C PHE A 131 -7.33 -16.81 2.07
N GLY A 132 -6.49 -17.71 1.54
CA GLY A 132 -6.73 -18.48 0.33
C GLY A 132 -6.40 -17.75 -0.98
N LEU A 133 -5.73 -16.60 -0.91
CA LEU A 133 -5.25 -15.87 -2.09
C LEU A 133 -3.83 -16.32 -2.44
N ASN A 134 -3.71 -17.18 -3.46
CA ASN A 134 -2.45 -17.82 -3.80
C ASN A 134 -1.57 -17.04 -4.78
N GLN A 135 -2.09 -15.95 -5.35
CA GLN A 135 -1.37 -15.09 -6.29
C GLN A 135 -1.79 -13.64 -6.09
N VAL A 136 -0.92 -12.86 -5.45
CA VAL A 136 -1.00 -11.40 -5.30
C VAL A 136 0.34 -10.79 -5.70
N TYR A 137 0.36 -9.51 -6.06
CA TYR A 137 1.58 -8.80 -6.48
C TYR A 137 2.32 -9.42 -7.68
N HIS A 138 1.61 -10.19 -8.50
CA HIS A 138 2.21 -10.98 -9.57
C HIS A 138 2.95 -10.08 -10.55
N HIS A 139 2.30 -9.03 -11.03
CA HIS A 139 2.85 -8.17 -12.06
C HIS A 139 4.05 -7.37 -11.56
N ALA A 140 3.94 -6.75 -10.36
CA ALA A 140 5.04 -6.00 -9.78
C ALA A 140 6.28 -6.87 -9.52
N THR A 141 6.07 -8.13 -9.10
CA THR A 141 7.16 -9.08 -8.88
C THR A 141 7.84 -9.47 -10.21
N GLU A 142 7.06 -9.75 -11.26
CA GLU A 142 7.60 -10.07 -12.59
C GLU A 142 8.44 -8.92 -13.18
N MET A 143 8.00 -7.68 -13.02
CA MET A 143 8.74 -6.50 -13.50
C MET A 143 10.09 -6.32 -12.80
N LEU A 144 10.21 -6.75 -11.55
CA LEU A 144 11.47 -6.69 -10.82
C LEU A 144 12.38 -7.88 -11.17
N ASP A 145 11.83 -9.05 -11.44
CA ASP A 145 12.61 -10.25 -11.80
C ASP A 145 13.08 -10.26 -13.26
N GLY A 146 12.50 -9.43 -14.13
CA GLY A 146 12.98 -9.23 -15.51
C GLY A 146 14.29 -8.41 -15.55
N ASP A 147 15.39 -9.08 -15.89
CA ASP A 147 16.70 -8.47 -16.23
C ASP A 147 16.77 -8.01 -17.70
#